data_AF-A0A355SFD4-F1
#
_entry.id   AF-A0A355SFD4-F1
#
_cell.length_a   1.000
_cell.length_b   1.000
_cell.length_c   1.000
_cell.angle_alpha   90.00
_cell.angle_beta   90.00
_cell.angle_gamma   90.00
#
_symmetry.space_group_name_H-M   'P 1'
#
loop_
_entity.id
_entity.type
_entity.pdbx_description
1 polymer ?
#
loop_
_entity_poly.entity_id
_entity_poly.type
_entity_poly.pdbx_seq_one_letter_code
_entity_poly.pdbx_strand_id
1 'polypeptide(L)' 'MEPILEVKNLRKNYKDFSLKDISFKLDRGYIMGFIGPNGAGKSTTIKLIMNLLKKDGGK' A
#
# COMPACT_ATOMS: atom_id res chain seq x y z
N MET A 1 -5.73 19.71 6.56
CA MET A 1 -4.89 19.71 5.35
C MET A 1 -5.28 18.50 4.51
N GLU A 2 -5.22 18.62 3.19
CA GLU A 2 -5.49 17.49 2.29
C GLU A 2 -4.24 16.60 2.19
N PRO A 3 -4.34 15.27 2.37
CA PRO A 3 -3.18 14.38 2.30
C PRO A 3 -2.61 14.36 0.87
N ILE A 4 -1.28 14.22 0.74
CA ILE A 4 -0.63 14.10 -0.57
C ILE A 4 -0.84 12.69 -1.16
N LEU A 5 -1.09 11.70 -0.32
CA LEU A 5 -1.47 10.34 -0.70
C LEU A 5 -2.48 9.80 0.32
N GLU A 6 -3.57 9.24 -0.18
CA GLU A 6 -4.55 8.50 0.61
C GLU A 6 -4.73 7.11 0.00
N VAL A 7 -4.48 6.07 0.79
CA VAL A 7 -4.69 4.67 0.42
C VAL A 7 -5.84 4.13 1.26
N LYS A 8 -6.86 3.57 0.62
CA LYS A 8 -8.05 3.04 1.30
C LYS A 8 -8.37 1.63 0.83
N ASN A 9 -8.40 0.72 1.79
CA ASN A 9 -8.79 -0.69 1.64
C ASN A 9 -8.03 -1.37 0.49
N LEU A 10 -6.75 -1.03 0.32
CA LEU A 10 -5.94 -1.54 -0.78
C LEU A 10 -5.74 -3.05 -0.61
N ARG A 11 -6.03 -3.78 -1.69
CA ARG A 11 -6.05 -5.24 -1.71
C ARG A 11 -5.24 -5.81 -2.86
N LYS A 12 -4.50 -6.89 -2.56
CA LYS A 12 -3.83 -7.69 -3.57
C LYS A 12 -3.67 -9.13 -3.10
N ASN A 13 -4.13 -10.06 -3.91
CA ASN A 13 -4.05 -11.49 -3.67
C ASN A 13 -3.07 -12.12 -4.66
N TYR A 14 -2.24 -13.01 -4.13
CA TYR A 14 -1.43 -13.99 -4.84
C TYR A 14 -1.78 -15.37 -4.27
N LYS A 15 -1.25 -16.43 -4.88
CA LYS A 15 -1.52 -17.81 -4.45
C LYS A 15 -1.22 -18.04 -2.96
N ASP A 16 -0.05 -17.60 -2.50
CA ASP A 16 0.46 -17.89 -1.15
C ASP A 16 0.61 -16.64 -0.26
N PHE A 17 0.18 -15.48 -0.76
CA PHE A 17 0.29 -14.19 -0.06
C PHE A 17 -0.89 -13.28 -0.36
N SER A 18 -1.40 -12.58 0.65
CA SER A 18 -2.48 -11.61 0.48
C SER A 18 -2.22 -10.35 1.29
N LEU A 19 -2.35 -9.22 0.59
CA LEU A 19 -2.49 -7.88 1.15
C LEU A 19 -3.99 -7.62 1.33
N LYS A 20 -4.48 -7.63 2.58
CA LYS A 20 -5.92 -7.77 2.88
C LYS A 20 -6.68 -6.45 3.02
N ASP A 21 -6.09 -5.46 3.67
CA ASP A 21 -6.76 -4.17 3.89
C ASP A 21 -5.75 -3.12 4.36
N ILE A 22 -4.98 -2.55 3.43
CA ILE A 22 -4.05 -1.47 3.76
C ILE A 22 -4.75 -0.14 3.61
N SER A 23 -4.82 0.61 4.70
CA SER A 23 -5.43 1.93 4.78
C SER A 23 -4.52 2.88 5.56
N PHE A 24 -4.06 3.94 4.92
CA PHE A 24 -3.25 4.99 5.56
C PHE A 24 -3.29 6.29 4.75
N LYS A 25 -2.80 7.36 5.38
CA LYS A 25 -2.63 8.67 4.77
C LYS A 25 -1.19 9.11 4.92
N LEU A 26 -0.68 9.83 3.93
CA LEU A 26 0.58 10.54 4.01
C LEU A 26 0.30 12.02 3.79
N ASP A 27 0.66 12.83 4.79
CA ASP A 27 0.54 14.27 4.72
C ASP A 27 1.73 14.89 3.97
N ARG A 28 1.50 16.06 3.37
CA ARG A 28 2.55 16.79 2.66
C ARG A 28 3.69 17.16 3.62
N GLY A 29 4.93 16.94 3.19
CA GLY A 29 6.13 17.25 3.97
C GLY A 29 6.61 16.14 4.91
N TYR A 30 5.89 15.01 4.99
CA TYR A 30 6.31 13.86 5.77
C TYR A 30 7.04 12.82 4.92
N ILE A 31 7.97 12.10 5.56
CA ILE A 31 8.61 10.91 5.01
C ILE A 31 8.03 9.69 5.73
N MET A 32 7.52 8.71 4.98
CA MET A 32 6.98 7.46 5.52
C MET A 32 7.84 6.28 5.08
N GLY A 33 8.21 5.43 6.04
CA GLY A 33 8.89 4.16 5.80
C GLY A 33 7.98 2.96 6.10
N PHE A 34 8.05 1.92 5.28
CA PHE A 34 7.42 0.63 5.56
C PHE A 34 8.44 -0.30 6.21
N ILE A 35 8.16 -0.78 7.42
CA ILE A 35 9.03 -1.66 8.20
C ILE A 35 8.28 -2.97 8.50
N GLY A 36 9.00 -4.09 8.48
CA GLY A 36 8.43 -5.42 8.75
C GLY A 36 9.29 -6.55 8.15
N PRO A 37 8.97 -7.82 8.44
CA PRO A 37 9.73 -8.97 7.92
C PRO A 37 9.59 -9.14 6.40
N ASN A 38 10.41 -10.02 5.83
CA ASN A 38 10.26 -10.43 4.43
C ASN A 38 8.90 -11.10 4.21
N GLY A 39 8.27 -10.83 3.07
CA GLY A 39 6.93 -11.32 2.78
C GLY A 39 5.78 -10.51 3.40
N ALA A 40 6.05 -9.50 4.25
CA ALA A 40 4.99 -8.68 4.88
C ALA A 40 4.19 -7.78 3.91
N GLY A 41 4.55 -7.73 2.62
CA GLY A 41 3.83 -6.93 1.62
C GLY A 41 4.37 -5.52 1.35
N LYS A 42 5.48 -5.11 1.98
CA LYS A 42 6.07 -3.76 1.85
C LYS A 42 6.26 -3.31 0.38
N SER A 43 7.05 -4.07 -0.38
CA SER A 43 7.32 -3.75 -1.80
C SER A 43 6.07 -3.88 -2.67
N THR A 44 5.14 -4.77 -2.32
CA THR A 44 3.85 -4.90 -3.01
C THR A 44 3.03 -3.62 -2.84
N THR A 45 2.89 -3.11 -1.62
CA THR A 45 2.19 -1.84 -1.34
C THR A 45 2.77 -0.69 -2.13
N ILE A 46 4.10 -0.52 -2.12
CA ILE A 46 4.77 0.56 -2.87
C ILE A 46 4.50 0.44 -4.37
N LYS A 47 4.64 -0.75 -4.94
CA LYS A 47 4.38 -0.98 -6.37
C LYS A 47 2.93 -0.72 -6.76
N LEU A 48 1.96 -1.01 -5.88
CA LEU A 48 0.54 -0.72 -6.12
C LEU A 48 0.28 0.80 -6.12
N ILE A 49 0.88 1.55 -5.19
CA ILE A 49 0.78 3.02 -5.13
C ILE A 49 1.37 3.67 -6.38
N MET A 50 2.52 3.15 -6.85
CA MET A 50 3.17 3.60 -8.07
C MET A 50 2.46 3.13 -9.35
N ASN A 51 1.32 2.44 -9.23
CA ASN A 51 0.57 1.85 -10.35
C ASN A 51 1.40 0.89 -11.23
N LEU A 52 2.44 0.27 -10.66
CA LEU A 52 3.29 -0.74 -11.31
C LEU A 52 2.69 -2.15 -11.22
N LEU A 53 1.65 -2.32 -10.41
CA LEU A 53 0.89 -3.56 -10.25
C LEU A 53 -0.60 -3.25 -10.27
N LYS A 54 -1.38 -4.16 -10.85
CA LYS A 54 -2.83 -4.09 -10.79
C LYS A 54 -3.31 -4.52 -9.40
N LYS A 55 -3.95 -3.61 -8.67
CA LYS A 55 -4.67 -3.92 -7.42
C LYS A 55 -5.91 -4.78 -7.70
N ASP A 56 -6.29 -5.59 -6.73
CA ASP A 56 -7.52 -6.39 -6.82
C ASP A 56 -8.70 -5.66 -6.15
N GLY A 57 -8.43 -4.63 -5.36
CA GLY A 57 -9.45 -3.79 -4.73
C GLY A 57 -8.87 -2.58 -4.01
N GLY A 58 -9.76 -1.71 -3.52
CA GLY A 58 -9.41 -0.48 -2.83
C GLY A 58 -9.14 0.69 -3.77
N LYS A 59 -8.77 1.84 -3.20
CA LYS A 59 -8.36 3.04 -3.92
C LYS A 59 -7.05 3.60 -3.42
#